data_AF-A0A2S2PB66-F1
#
_entry.id   AF-A0A2S2PB66-F1
#
_cell.length_a   1.000
_cell.length_b   1.000
_cell.length_c   1.000
_cell.angle_alpha   90.00
_cell.angle_beta   90.00
_cell.angle_gamma   90.00
#
_symmetry.space_group_name_H-M   'P 1'
#
loop_
_entity.id
_entity.type
_entity.pdbx_description
1 polymer ?
#
loop_
_entity_poly.entity_id
_entity_poly.type
_entity_poly.pdbx_seq_one_letter_code
_entity_poly.pdbx_strand_id
1 'polypeptide(L)'
;AKVITLLLALKTRYPENVHLLRGNHECRTVNFRYGFYGECRSRYGLLRGTRLWRAFNRTFDCMPVAAVISGLIFCTHGGLSPDLQHMAQIDRIRRPTTVP
;
A
#
# COMPACT_ATOMS: atom_id res chain seq x y z
N ALA A 1 -1.86 11.81 4.90
CA ALA A 1 -0.79 11.30 5.82
C ALA A 1 -1.34 10.76 7.14
N LYS A 2 -2.26 11.45 7.82
CA LYS A 2 -2.75 11.04 9.16
C LYS A 2 -3.35 9.63 9.22
N VAL A 3 -4.25 9.29 8.30
CA VAL A 3 -4.95 7.99 8.27
C VAL A 3 -3.96 6.84 8.13
N ILE A 4 -3.06 6.91 7.14
CA ILE A 4 -2.07 5.85 6.93
C ILE A 4 -1.10 5.72 8.12
N THR A 5 -0.70 6.81 8.77
CA THR A 5 0.13 6.73 9.98
C THR A 5 -0.58 5.96 11.10
N LEU A 6 -1.87 6.25 11.33
CA LEU A 6 -2.67 5.53 12.33
C LEU A 6 -2.79 4.05 11.98
N LEU A 7 -3.11 3.72 10.72
CA LEU A 7 -3.25 2.33 10.28
C LEU A 7 -1.93 1.55 10.41
N LEU A 8 -0.79 2.17 10.08
CA LEU A 8 0.52 1.54 10.26
C LEU A 8 0.87 1.35 11.75
N ALA A 9 0.51 2.30 12.61
CA ALA A 9 0.66 2.15 14.06
C ALA A 9 -0.22 1.00 14.60
N LEU A 10 -1.46 0.91 14.14
CA LEU A 10 -2.36 -0.20 14.49
C LEU A 10 -1.84 -1.54 13.97
N LYS A 11 -1.30 -1.60 12.73
CA LYS A 11 -0.65 -2.81 12.20
C LYS A 11 0.55 -3.23 13.05
N THR A 12 1.34 -2.26 13.53
CA THR A 12 2.51 -2.54 14.38
C THR A 12 2.09 -3.03 15.77
N ARG A 13 1.01 -2.45 16.33
CA ARG A 13 0.48 -2.83 17.65
C ARG A 13 -0.28 -4.16 17.63
N TYR A 14 -1.01 -4.44 16.57
CA TYR A 14 -1.89 -5.61 16.41
C TYR A 14 -1.59 -6.35 15.11
N PRO A 15 -0.38 -6.96 14.97
CA PRO A 15 0.08 -7.54 13.72
C PRO A 15 -0.81 -8.70 13.22
N GLU A 16 -1.44 -9.44 14.12
CA GLU A 16 -2.30 -10.58 13.78
C GLU A 16 -3.76 -10.17 13.48
N ASN A 17 -4.19 -8.99 13.94
CA ASN A 17 -5.59 -8.56 13.83
C ASN A 17 -5.81 -7.51 12.74
N VAL A 18 -4.81 -6.68 12.48
CA VAL A 18 -4.89 -5.61 11.47
C VAL A 18 -4.11 -6.05 10.24
N HIS A 19 -4.78 -6.12 9.10
CA HIS A 19 -4.18 -6.46 7.82
C HIS A 19 -4.45 -5.34 6.83
N LEU A 20 -3.41 -4.87 6.15
CA LEU A 20 -3.51 -3.76 5.21
C LEU A 20 -3.11 -4.25 3.81
N LEU A 21 -4.03 -4.12 2.86
CA LEU A 21 -3.78 -4.40 1.46
C LEU A 21 -3.43 -3.11 0.72
N ARG A 22 -2.62 -3.24 -0.34
CA ARG A 22 -2.22 -2.13 -1.21
C ARG A 22 -3.36 -1.79 -2.16
N GLY A 23 -3.82 -0.55 -2.16
CA GLY A 23 -4.72 -0.02 -3.17
C GLY A 23 -3.99 0.68 -4.32
N ASN A 24 -4.74 1.18 -5.30
CA ASN A 24 -4.19 1.90 -6.45
C ASN A 24 -3.64 3.28 -6.07
N HIS A 25 -4.12 3.88 -4.99
CA HIS A 25 -3.60 5.15 -4.45
C HIS A 25 -2.31 4.95 -3.65
N GLU A 26 -1.98 3.74 -3.21
CA GLU A 26 -0.73 3.40 -2.54
C GLU A 26 0.40 3.16 -3.56
N CYS A 27 0.46 3.98 -4.61
CA CYS A 27 1.54 3.99 -5.59
C CYS A 27 2.00 5.41 -5.91
N ARG A 28 3.27 5.53 -6.29
CA ARG A 28 3.96 6.83 -6.40
C ARG A 28 3.31 7.77 -7.40
N THR A 29 2.86 7.25 -8.54
CA THR A 29 2.28 8.03 -9.63
C THR A 29 0.94 8.61 -9.23
N VAL A 30 0.07 7.79 -8.65
CA VAL A 30 -1.28 8.18 -8.23
C VAL A 30 -1.21 9.12 -7.02
N ASN A 31 -0.49 8.75 -5.95
CA ASN A 31 -0.45 9.61 -4.75
C ASN A 31 0.31 10.94 -4.97
N PHE A 32 1.20 11.02 -5.96
CA PHE A 32 1.81 12.28 -6.37
C PHE A 32 0.77 13.20 -7.03
N ARG A 33 -0.01 12.67 -7.97
CA ARG A 33 -1.03 13.43 -8.72
C ARG A 33 -2.20 13.85 -7.83
N TYR A 34 -2.68 12.98 -6.95
CA TYR A 34 -3.88 13.19 -6.15
C TYR A 34 -3.60 13.73 -4.73
N GLY A 35 -2.54 14.54 -4.59
CA GLY A 35 -2.41 15.45 -3.45
C GLY A 35 -1.71 14.90 -2.20
N PHE A 36 -1.40 13.60 -2.09
CA PHE A 36 -0.70 13.06 -0.91
C PHE A 36 0.73 13.62 -0.78
N TYR A 37 1.45 13.76 -1.91
CA TYR A 37 2.75 14.44 -1.93
C TYR A 37 2.64 15.90 -1.47
N GLY A 38 1.63 16.61 -1.98
CA GLY A 38 1.31 17.99 -1.60
C GLY A 38 0.99 18.12 -0.11
N GLU A 39 0.16 17.23 0.43
CA GLU A 39 -0.19 17.18 1.86
C GLU A 39 1.06 17.02 2.73
N CYS A 40 1.96 16.09 2.36
CA CYS A 40 3.19 15.86 3.11
C CYS A 40 4.09 17.11 3.12
N ARG A 41 4.27 17.76 1.97
CA ARG A 41 5.08 18.98 1.87
C ARG A 41 4.46 20.17 2.60
N SER A 42 3.15 20.36 2.45
CA SER A 42 2.43 21.46 3.09
C SER A 42 2.51 21.37 4.62
N ARG A 43 2.36 20.16 5.19
CA ARG A 43 2.30 19.97 6.65
C ARG A 43 3.66 19.88 7.32
N TYR A 44 4.65 19.28 6.67
CA TYR A 44 5.95 19.01 7.28
C TYR A 44 7.09 19.83 6.67
N GLY A 45 6.78 20.73 5.73
CA GLY A 45 7.75 21.51 4.98
C GLY A 45 8.37 20.75 3.80
N LEU A 46 9.05 21.48 2.92
CA LEU A 46 9.57 20.96 1.65
C LEU A 46 10.46 19.72 1.84
N LEU A 47 11.54 19.83 2.62
CA LEU A 47 12.54 18.77 2.72
C LEU A 47 12.06 17.57 3.56
N ARG A 48 11.38 17.82 4.69
CA ARG A 48 10.89 16.73 5.57
C ARG A 48 9.67 16.05 4.97
N GLY A 49 8.73 16.82 4.40
CA GLY A 49 7.56 16.29 3.70
C GLY A 49 7.92 15.41 2.51
N THR A 50 8.90 15.81 1.69
CA THR A 50 9.39 14.97 0.59
C THR A 50 10.06 13.70 1.08
N ARG A 51 10.85 13.75 2.17
CA ARG A 51 11.43 12.55 2.78
C ARG A 51 10.37 11.60 3.34
N LEU A 52 9.35 12.15 4.01
CA LEU A 52 8.23 11.38 4.56
C LEU A 52 7.42 10.70 3.45
N TRP A 53 7.09 11.43 2.38
CA TRP A 53 6.41 10.87 1.22
C TRP A 53 7.21 9.73 0.57
N ARG A 54 8.53 9.87 0.45
CA ARG A 54 9.41 8.78 -0.04
C ARG A 54 9.38 7.57 0.88
N ALA A 55 9.36 7.78 2.21
CA ALA A 55 9.28 6.70 3.17
C ALA A 55 7.94 5.93 3.07
N PHE A 56 6.82 6.64 2.97
CA PHE A 56 5.52 6.01 2.75
C PHE A 56 5.49 5.16 1.48
N ASN A 57 6.02 5.67 0.36
CA ASN A 57 6.06 4.89 -0.88
C ASN A 57 6.88 3.61 -0.74
N ARG A 58 8.03 3.64 -0.04
CA ARG A 58 8.79 2.41 0.25
C ARG A 58 7.97 1.41 1.07
N THR A 59 7.19 1.88 2.04
CA THR A 59 6.26 1.03 2.79
C THR A 59 5.19 0.43 1.87
N PHE A 60 4.59 1.25 1.00
CA PHE A 60 3.58 0.80 0.06
C PHE A 60 4.09 -0.25 -0.93
N ASP A 61 5.34 -0.12 -1.39
CA ASP A 61 5.98 -1.08 -2.30
C ASP A 61 6.14 -2.47 -1.67
N CYS A 62 6.12 -2.57 -0.34
CA CYS A 62 6.17 -3.82 0.42
C CYS A 62 4.79 -4.39 0.77
N MET A 63 3.69 -3.66 0.54
CA MET A 63 2.38 -4.10 0.99
C MET A 63 1.84 -5.28 0.17
N PRO A 64 1.10 -6.21 0.79
CA PRO A 64 0.41 -7.28 0.08
C PRO A 64 -0.67 -6.68 -0.83
N VAL A 65 -0.87 -7.29 -2.00
CA VAL A 65 -1.87 -6.82 -2.99
C VAL A 65 -3.21 -7.54 -2.83
N ALA A 66 -3.22 -8.67 -2.12
CA ALA A 66 -4.40 -9.46 -1.89
C ALA A 66 -4.28 -10.28 -0.59
N ALA A 67 -5.41 -10.79 -0.11
CA ALA A 67 -5.52 -11.73 0.98
C ALA A 67 -6.59 -12.78 0.69
N VAL A 68 -6.51 -13.92 1.39
CA VAL A 68 -7.56 -14.93 1.40
C VAL A 68 -8.07 -15.09 2.83
N ILE A 69 -9.34 -14.78 3.06
CA ILE A 69 -9.98 -14.89 4.38
C ILE A 69 -10.57 -16.29 4.53
N SER A 70 -10.14 -16.99 5.58
CA SER A 70 -10.59 -18.34 5.95
C SER A 70 -10.49 -19.37 4.82
N GLY A 71 -9.59 -19.18 3.85
CA GLY A 71 -9.46 -20.05 2.68
C GLY A 71 -10.61 -19.93 1.66
N LEU A 72 -11.56 -19.02 1.86
CA LEU A 72 -12.82 -18.95 1.10
C LEU A 72 -12.97 -17.64 0.33
N ILE A 73 -12.60 -16.52 0.92
CA ILE A 73 -12.89 -15.20 0.34
C ILE A 73 -11.60 -14.57 -0.14
N PHE A 74 -11.50 -14.36 -1.45
CA PHE A 74 -10.42 -13.60 -2.05
C PHE A 74 -10.68 -12.09 -1.93
N CYS A 75 -9.74 -11.35 -1.36
CA CYS A 75 -9.82 -9.91 -1.17
C CYS A 75 -8.68 -9.20 -1.90
N THR A 76 -9.03 -8.22 -2.73
CA THR A 76 -8.11 -7.34 -3.45
C THR A 76 -8.76 -5.96 -3.59
N HIS A 77 -7.97 -4.93 -3.90
CA HIS A 77 -8.50 -3.58 -4.11
C HIS A 77 -9.27 -3.43 -5.43
N GLY A 78 -8.74 -3.99 -6.51
CA GLY A 78 -9.32 -3.83 -7.85
C GLY A 78 -10.26 -4.98 -8.21
N GLY A 79 -9.68 -6.12 -8.56
CA GLY A 79 -10.41 -7.30 -9.01
C GLY A 79 -9.49 -8.34 -9.63
N LEU A 80 -10.07 -9.24 -10.41
CA LEU A 80 -9.33 -10.28 -11.12
C LEU A 80 -8.68 -9.72 -12.39
N SER A 81 -7.45 -10.14 -12.65
CA SER A 81 -6.77 -9.92 -13.92
C SER A 81 -7.03 -11.10 -14.86
N PRO A 82 -7.23 -10.89 -16.18
CA PRO A 82 -7.28 -11.99 -17.14
C PRO A 82 -5.98 -12.83 -17.17
N ASP A 83 -4.85 -12.24 -16.75
CA ASP A 83 -3.55 -12.93 -16.66
C ASP A 83 -3.37 -13.72 -15.35
N LEU A 84 -4.30 -13.55 -14.39
CA LEU A 84 -4.30 -14.27 -13.13
C LEU A 84 -5.06 -15.60 -13.30
N GLN A 85 -4.33 -16.64 -13.67
CA GLN A 85 -4.87 -17.99 -13.84
C GLN A 85 -4.84 -18.81 -12.54
N HIS A 86 -3.85 -18.56 -11.68
CA HIS A 86 -3.65 -19.26 -10.43
C HIS A 86 -3.23 -18.31 -9.31
N MET A 87 -3.80 -18.50 -8.11
CA MET A 87 -3.50 -17.70 -6.92
C MET A 87 -2.01 -17.67 -6.55
N ALA A 88 -1.30 -18.79 -6.79
CA ALA A 88 0.14 -18.89 -6.57
C ALA A 88 0.97 -17.89 -7.40
N GLN A 89 0.41 -17.29 -8.47
CA GLN A 89 1.08 -16.20 -9.19
C GLN A 89 1.24 -14.95 -8.31
N ILE A 90 0.30 -14.68 -7.42
CA ILE A 90 0.36 -13.53 -6.50
C ILE A 90 1.49 -13.71 -5.48
N ASP A 91 1.67 -14.93 -4.99
CA ASP A 91 2.73 -15.27 -4.02
C ASP A 91 4.13 -15.10 -4.62
N ARG A 92 4.26 -15.24 -5.94
CA ARG A 92 5.53 -15.06 -6.68
C ARG A 92 5.89 -13.60 -6.94
N ILE A 93 5.00 -12.64 -6.63
CA ILE A 93 5.30 -11.21 -6.77
C ILE A 93 6.41 -10.85 -5.78
N ARG A 94 7.61 -10.58 -6.31
CA ARG A 94 8.74 -10.10 -5.51
C ARG A 94 8.44 -8.69 -5.02
N ARG A 95 8.74 -8.44 -3.74
CA ARG A 95 8.59 -7.13 -3.09
C ARG A 95 9.94 -6.70 -2.51
N PRO A 96 10.26 -5.39 -2.47
CA PRO A 96 9.43 -4.26 -2.88
C PRO A 96 9.23 -4.21 -4.41
N THR A 97 8.04 -3.83 -4.84
CA THR A 97 7.73 -3.62 -6.27
C THR A 97 6.93 -2.35 -6.46
N THR A 98 7.15 -1.68 -7.58
CA THR A 98 6.24 -0.66 -8.07
C THR A 98 4.98 -1.33 -8.62
N VAL A 99 3.85 -0.60 -8.61
CA VAL A 99 2.65 -1.03 -9.36
C VAL A 99 2.97 -0.90 -10.86
N PRO A 100 2.72 -1.95 -11.66
CA PRO A 100 2.85 -1.90 -13.13
C PRO A 100 1.94 -0.85 -13.77
#